data_AF-A0A349EI45-F1
#
_entry.id   AF-A0A349EI45-F1
#
_cell.length_a   1.000
_cell.length_b   1.000
_cell.length_c   1.000
_cell.angle_alpha   90.00
_cell.angle_beta   90.00
_cell.angle_gamma   90.00
#
_symmetry.space_group_name_H-M   'P 1'
#
loop_
_entity.id
_entity.type
_entity.pdbx_description
1 polymer ?
#
loop_
_entity_poly.entity_id
_entity_poly.type
_entity_poly.pdbx_seq_one_letter_code
_entity_poly.pdbx_strand_id
1 'polypeptide(L)'
;MKQDFFKLLRSLLRSEFNRACRRQNRSPWLIAGLVIAIVAVSYVLHEPKAPPSATPKGAELTCTLKSIYDGDTLTARCPSGEVKVRVFGIDSPEMGQKPWGEASKQALRALLPTRDPIRLRVRDQDRYGRTVAQVFAGERDAGLEMVRQGRAVMYEQYNNSPVYRQAQSEAKQTRRGIWEQPGSQQDPATWRRLNPR
;
A
#
# COMPACT_ATOMS: atom_id res chain seq x y z
N MET A 1 22.26 -2.24 -40.22
CA MET A 1 21.74 -3.54 -39.69
C MET A 1 20.29 -3.47 -39.21
N LYS A 2 19.93 -2.79 -38.10
CA LYS A 2 18.52 -2.74 -37.64
C LYS A 2 17.59 -1.91 -38.56
N GLN A 3 18.07 -0.83 -39.17
CA GLN A 3 17.26 0.00 -40.08
C GLN A 3 16.96 -0.69 -41.41
N ASP A 4 17.90 -1.45 -41.95
CA ASP A 4 17.73 -2.16 -43.23
C ASP A 4 16.73 -3.32 -43.09
N PHE A 5 16.77 -4.00 -41.94
CA PHE A 5 15.80 -5.05 -41.60
C PHE A 5 14.37 -4.52 -41.51
N PHE A 6 14.16 -3.33 -40.90
CA PHE A 6 12.82 -2.72 -40.82
C PHE A 6 12.29 -2.25 -42.18
N LYS A 7 13.17 -1.81 -43.08
CA LYS A 7 12.78 -1.46 -44.47
C LYS A 7 12.41 -2.70 -45.27
N LEU A 8 13.15 -3.80 -45.11
CA LEU A 8 12.86 -5.09 -45.74
C LEU A 8 11.56 -5.69 -45.22
N LEU A 9 11.34 -5.63 -43.91
CA LEU A 9 10.11 -6.10 -43.26
C LEU A 9 8.90 -5.27 -43.70
N ARG A 10 9.03 -3.94 -43.79
CA ARG A 10 7.95 -3.07 -44.32
C ARG A 10 7.66 -3.35 -45.79
N SER A 11 8.68 -3.63 -46.60
CA SER A 11 8.53 -3.99 -48.02
C SER A 11 7.78 -5.32 -48.19
N LEU A 12 8.19 -6.34 -47.42
CA LEU A 12 7.57 -7.67 -47.42
C LEU A 12 6.13 -7.65 -46.91
N LEU A 13 5.85 -6.91 -45.82
CA LEU A 13 4.49 -6.76 -45.32
C LEU A 13 3.59 -6.03 -46.30
N ARG A 14 4.11 -5.02 -47.03
CA ARG A 14 3.34 -4.25 -48.02
C ARG A 14 3.04 -5.06 -49.29
N SER A 15 3.94 -5.96 -49.71
CA SER A 15 3.72 -6.84 -50.87
C SER A 15 2.73 -7.97 -50.56
N GLU A 16 2.80 -8.54 -49.35
CA GLU A 16 1.85 -9.56 -48.88
C GLU A 16 0.44 -8.96 -48.64
N PHE A 17 0.35 -7.74 -48.11
CA PHE A 17 -0.94 -7.06 -47.95
C PHE A 17 -1.60 -6.73 -49.31
N ASN A 18 -0.82 -6.27 -50.29
CA ASN A 18 -1.32 -6.00 -51.64
C ASN A 18 -1.67 -7.29 -52.42
N ARG A 19 -1.07 -8.45 -52.09
CA ARG A 19 -1.50 -9.76 -52.60
C ARG A 19 -2.78 -10.26 -51.92
N ALA A 20 -2.92 -10.03 -50.61
CA ALA A 20 -4.11 -10.42 -49.86
C ALA A 20 -5.38 -9.63 -50.26
N CYS A 21 -5.24 -8.37 -50.67
CA CYS A 21 -6.36 -7.53 -51.15
C CYS A 21 -6.84 -7.85 -52.58
N ARG A 22 -6.18 -8.75 -53.32
CA ARG A 22 -6.55 -9.07 -54.72
C ARG A 22 -7.40 -10.34 -54.87
N ARG A 23 -8.00 -10.85 -53.80
CA ARG A 23 -8.92 -12.00 -53.84
C ARG A 23 -10.21 -11.69 -53.09
N GLN A 24 -11.14 -11.13 -53.85
CA GLN A 24 -12.52 -10.78 -53.48
C GLN A 24 -13.36 -12.05 -53.30
N ASN A 25 -13.27 -12.68 -52.12
CA ASN A 25 -14.28 -13.55 -51.49
C ASN A 25 -13.64 -14.30 -50.32
N ARG A 26 -13.48 -13.64 -49.17
CA ARG A 26 -13.37 -14.39 -47.92
C ARG A 26 -14.70 -14.26 -47.19
N SER A 27 -15.36 -15.41 -47.03
CA SER A 27 -16.62 -15.56 -46.33
C SER A 27 -16.55 -14.81 -44.99
N PRO A 28 -17.53 -13.94 -44.68
CA PRO A 28 -17.52 -13.13 -43.45
C PRO A 28 -17.37 -13.99 -42.18
N TRP A 29 -17.79 -15.26 -42.24
CA TRP A 29 -17.66 -16.25 -41.18
C TRP A 29 -16.20 -16.59 -40.82
N LEU A 30 -15.26 -16.57 -41.79
CA LEU A 30 -13.84 -16.84 -41.52
C LEU A 30 -13.16 -15.69 -40.79
N ILE A 31 -13.55 -14.45 -41.10
CA ILE A 31 -13.04 -13.25 -40.41
C ILE A 31 -13.59 -13.21 -38.98
N ALA A 32 -14.88 -13.49 -38.80
CA ALA A 32 -15.50 -13.56 -37.48
C ALA A 32 -14.86 -14.64 -36.59
N GLY A 33 -14.61 -15.84 -37.13
CA GLY A 33 -13.94 -16.91 -36.39
C GLY A 33 -12.53 -16.55 -35.94
N LEU A 34 -11.75 -15.85 -36.79
CA LEU A 34 -10.41 -15.40 -36.45
C LEU A 34 -10.42 -14.33 -35.34
N VAL A 35 -11.37 -13.39 -35.39
CA VAL A 35 -11.50 -12.36 -34.35
C VAL A 35 -11.88 -12.99 -33.01
N ILE A 36 -12.81 -13.95 -33.00
CA ILE A 36 -13.18 -14.69 -31.78
C ILE A 36 -11.98 -15.47 -31.22
N ALA A 37 -11.21 -16.14 -32.09
CA ALA A 37 -10.00 -16.86 -31.66
C ALA A 37 -8.94 -15.91 -31.07
N ILE A 38 -8.72 -14.72 -31.67
CA ILE A 38 -7.77 -13.72 -31.15
C ILE A 38 -8.26 -13.16 -29.81
N VAL A 39 -9.56 -12.88 -29.65
CA VAL A 39 -10.13 -12.41 -28.38
C VAL A 39 -10.01 -13.49 -27.31
N ALA A 40 -10.34 -14.75 -27.63
CA ALA A 40 -10.21 -15.87 -26.71
C ALA A 40 -8.75 -16.11 -26.31
N VAL A 41 -7.82 -16.10 -27.26
CA VAL A 41 -6.38 -16.21 -26.99
C VAL A 41 -5.87 -15.01 -26.20
N SER A 42 -6.33 -13.79 -26.49
CA SER A 42 -6.01 -12.59 -25.69
C SER A 42 -6.53 -12.72 -24.26
N TYR A 43 -7.72 -13.28 -24.07
CA TYR A 43 -8.31 -13.51 -22.74
C TYR A 43 -7.62 -14.65 -21.97
N VAL A 44 -7.14 -15.68 -22.67
CA VAL A 44 -6.36 -16.78 -22.07
C VAL A 44 -4.92 -16.36 -21.77
N LEU A 45 -4.32 -15.49 -22.60
CA LEU A 45 -2.97 -14.96 -22.37
C LEU A 45 -2.95 -13.81 -21.35
N HIS A 46 -4.03 -13.03 -21.25
CA HIS A 46 -4.28 -12.17 -20.10
C HIS A 46 -4.94 -12.99 -19.00
N GLU A 47 -4.13 -13.82 -18.34
CA GLU A 47 -4.45 -14.26 -16.98
C GLU A 47 -4.96 -13.04 -16.19
N PRO A 48 -6.23 -13.01 -15.74
CA PRO A 48 -6.70 -11.92 -14.91
C PRO A 48 -5.84 -11.97 -13.66
N LYS A 49 -4.91 -11.02 -13.55
CA LYS A 49 -4.04 -10.88 -12.39
C LYS A 49 -4.98 -10.69 -11.21
N ALA A 50 -5.20 -11.76 -10.45
CA ALA A 50 -6.13 -11.75 -9.33
C ALA A 50 -5.77 -10.50 -8.50
N PRO A 51 -6.76 -9.66 -8.13
CA PRO A 51 -6.48 -8.54 -7.25
C PRO A 51 -5.70 -9.10 -6.06
N PRO A 52 -4.61 -8.43 -5.63
CA PRO A 52 -3.78 -8.94 -4.54
C PRO A 52 -4.71 -9.35 -3.42
N SER A 53 -4.74 -10.65 -3.16
CA SER A 53 -5.76 -11.32 -2.34
C SER A 53 -5.98 -10.51 -1.08
N ALA A 54 -7.17 -9.92 -0.93
CA ALA A 54 -7.50 -9.13 0.25
C ALA A 54 -7.27 -10.01 1.47
N THR A 55 -6.31 -9.65 2.33
CA THR A 55 -6.01 -10.43 3.52
C THR A 55 -7.26 -10.47 4.39
N PRO A 56 -7.77 -11.65 4.76
CA PRO A 56 -9.03 -11.74 5.48
C PRO A 56 -8.93 -11.01 6.82
N LYS A 57 -10.00 -10.31 7.18
CA LYS A 57 -10.12 -9.64 8.48
C LYS A 57 -9.97 -10.66 9.61
N GLY A 58 -9.17 -10.32 10.63
CA GLY A 58 -8.86 -11.23 11.74
C GLY A 58 -7.70 -12.18 11.47
N ALA A 59 -7.15 -12.23 10.25
CA ALA A 59 -5.94 -12.99 9.98
C ALA A 59 -4.77 -12.47 10.83
N GLU A 60 -3.93 -13.40 11.28
CA GLU A 60 -2.65 -13.09 11.90
C GLU A 60 -1.54 -13.54 10.96
N LEU A 61 -0.68 -12.61 10.55
CA LEU A 61 0.42 -12.86 9.63
C LEU A 61 1.75 -12.67 10.35
N THR A 62 2.67 -13.62 10.17
CA THR A 62 4.07 -13.45 10.57
C THR A 62 4.87 -12.97 9.37
N CYS A 63 5.44 -11.77 9.46
CA CYS A 63 6.12 -11.10 8.35
C CYS A 63 7.46 -10.52 8.81
N THR A 64 8.28 -10.05 7.88
CA THR A 64 9.49 -9.27 8.19
C THR A 64 9.34 -7.82 7.72
N LEU A 65 9.92 -6.88 8.45
CA LEU A 65 9.88 -5.47 8.07
C LEU A 65 10.71 -5.25 6.79
N LYS A 66 10.13 -4.63 5.77
CA LYS A 66 10.84 -4.23 4.55
C LYS A 66 11.21 -2.75 4.57
N SER A 67 10.25 -1.87 4.84
CA SER A 67 10.47 -0.42 4.81
C SER A 67 9.42 0.33 5.62
N ILE A 68 9.77 1.52 6.12
CA ILE A 68 8.87 2.43 6.83
C ILE A 68 8.79 3.74 6.04
N TYR A 69 7.57 4.19 5.73
CA TYR A 69 7.33 5.40 4.94
C TYR A 69 7.20 6.64 5.84
N ASP A 70 6.34 6.54 6.85
CA ASP A 70 6.01 7.59 7.82
C ASP A 70 5.73 6.97 9.22
N GLY A 71 5.08 7.71 10.12
CA GLY A 71 4.81 7.30 11.49
C GLY A 71 3.69 6.27 11.68
N ASP A 72 2.96 5.90 10.63
CA ASP A 72 1.89 4.89 10.70
C ASP A 72 1.78 3.98 9.47
N THR A 73 2.70 4.09 8.51
CA THR A 73 2.70 3.32 7.27
C THR A 73 4.03 2.61 7.03
N LEU A 74 3.97 1.30 6.78
CA LEU A 74 5.12 0.43 6.49
C LEU A 74 4.82 -0.57 5.36
N THR A 75 5.86 -1.19 4.81
CA THR A 75 5.75 -2.40 3.99
C THR A 75 6.37 -3.56 4.74
N ALA A 76 5.66 -4.67 4.81
CA ALA A 76 6.13 -5.93 5.34
C ALA A 76 6.22 -6.98 4.23
N ARG A 77 7.15 -7.92 4.37
CA ARG A 77 7.25 -9.11 3.52
C ARG A 77 6.67 -10.30 4.27
N CYS A 78 5.54 -10.80 3.78
CA CYS A 78 4.79 -11.92 4.34
C CYS A 78 4.90 -13.15 3.42
N PRO A 79 4.46 -14.34 3.85
CA PRO A 79 4.52 -15.55 3.03
C PRO A 79 3.81 -15.43 1.67
N SER A 80 2.71 -14.67 1.61
CA SER A 80 1.94 -14.41 0.39
C SER A 80 2.53 -13.29 -0.49
N GLY A 81 3.61 -12.64 -0.06
CA GLY A 81 4.24 -11.53 -0.76
C GLY A 81 4.35 -10.26 0.08
N GLU A 82 4.59 -9.13 -0.60
CA GLU A 82 4.71 -7.84 0.06
C GLU A 82 3.35 -7.22 0.33
N VAL A 83 3.18 -6.69 1.53
CA VAL A 83 1.94 -6.06 1.99
C VAL A 83 2.26 -4.66 2.50
N LYS A 84 1.53 -3.66 1.98
CA LYS A 84 1.52 -2.31 2.55
C LYS A 84 0.58 -2.30 3.74
N VAL A 85 1.07 -1.81 4.88
CA VAL A 85 0.37 -1.84 6.15
C VAL A 85 0.18 -0.42 6.65
N ARG A 86 -1.05 -0.07 7.03
CA ARG A 86 -1.36 1.07 7.90
C ARG A 86 -1.54 0.54 9.33
N VAL A 87 -0.82 1.14 10.27
CA VAL A 87 -0.91 0.78 11.69
C VAL A 87 -2.31 1.13 12.19
N PHE A 88 -2.98 0.13 12.76
CA PHE A 88 -4.34 0.26 13.25
C PHE A 88 -4.43 1.25 14.42
N GLY A 89 -5.49 2.07 14.39
CA GLY A 89 -5.94 2.80 15.57
C GLY A 89 -5.09 4.00 15.98
N ILE A 90 -4.17 4.43 15.12
CA ILE A 90 -3.36 5.64 15.31
C ILE A 90 -3.44 6.54 14.08
N ASP A 91 -3.15 7.83 14.28
CA ASP A 91 -2.85 8.78 13.23
C ASP A 91 -1.54 9.51 13.58
N SER A 92 -0.55 9.42 12.70
CA SER A 92 0.76 10.04 12.93
C SER A 92 0.83 11.44 12.32
N PRO A 93 1.68 12.35 12.87
CA PRO A 93 2.00 13.59 12.18
C PRO A 93 2.52 13.31 10.78
N GLU A 94 1.95 14.01 9.80
CA GLU A 94 2.36 13.92 8.40
C GLU A 94 3.83 14.36 8.25
N MET A 95 4.54 13.82 7.26
CA MET A 95 5.97 14.12 7.04
C MET A 95 6.27 15.62 6.86
N GLY A 96 5.30 16.41 6.40
CA GLY A 96 5.41 17.87 6.29
C GLY A 96 5.35 18.62 7.63
N GLN A 97 4.84 17.98 8.69
CA GLN A 97 4.74 18.54 10.04
C GLN A 97 6.09 18.46 10.73
N LYS A 98 6.99 19.41 10.45
CA LYS A 98 8.35 19.40 11.00
C LYS A 98 8.39 19.96 12.43
N PRO A 99 9.11 19.31 13.36
CA PRO A 99 9.92 18.10 13.20
C PRO A 99 9.14 16.78 13.44
N TRP A 100 7.87 16.86 13.83
CA TRP A 100 7.09 15.76 14.38
C TRP A 100 6.89 14.56 13.45
N GLY A 101 6.71 14.77 12.14
CA GLY A 101 6.53 13.67 11.18
C GLY A 101 7.75 12.77 11.07
N GLU A 102 8.95 13.37 10.96
CA GLU A 102 10.20 12.62 10.94
C GLU A 102 10.46 11.94 12.29
N ALA A 103 10.20 12.63 13.41
CA ALA A 103 10.34 12.04 14.74
C ALA A 103 9.39 10.84 14.94
N SER A 104 8.18 10.90 14.37
CA SER A 104 7.21 9.80 14.40
C SER A 104 7.71 8.59 13.60
N LYS A 105 8.17 8.83 12.37
CA LYS A 105 8.78 7.79 11.53
C LYS A 105 9.96 7.09 12.21
N GLN A 106 10.85 7.86 12.84
CA GLN A 106 12.00 7.32 13.56
C GLN A 106 11.59 6.49 14.78
N ALA A 107 10.57 6.93 15.51
CA ALA A 107 10.02 6.15 16.63
C ALA A 107 9.46 4.81 16.15
N LEU A 108 8.66 4.77 15.08
CA LEU A 108 8.14 3.52 14.53
C LEU A 108 9.28 2.59 14.08
N ARG A 109 10.33 3.16 13.48
CA ARG A 109 11.54 2.41 13.10
C ARG A 109 12.29 1.84 14.29
N ALA A 110 12.36 2.55 15.41
CA ALA A 110 13.00 2.06 16.63
C ALA A 110 12.20 0.95 17.33
N LEU A 111 10.87 0.94 17.15
CA LEU A 111 10.00 -0.07 17.75
C LEU A 111 9.98 -1.41 17.00
N LEU A 112 10.29 -1.41 15.70
CA LEU A 112 10.17 -2.58 14.86
C LEU A 112 11.55 -3.16 14.51
N PRO A 113 11.78 -4.46 14.74
CA PRO A 113 13.04 -5.09 14.38
C PRO A 113 13.18 -5.23 12.85
N THR A 114 14.40 -5.03 12.35
CA THR A 114 14.69 -5.18 10.92
C THR A 114 14.90 -6.65 10.52
N ARG A 115 15.37 -7.50 11.44
CA ARG A 115 15.72 -8.91 11.17
C ARG A 115 14.73 -9.91 11.76
N ASP A 116 14.15 -9.57 12.90
CA ASP A 116 13.19 -10.45 13.59
C ASP A 116 11.79 -10.32 13.00
N PRO A 117 10.96 -11.37 13.09
CA PRO A 117 9.60 -11.32 12.61
C PRO A 117 8.74 -10.34 13.40
N ILE A 118 7.83 -9.68 12.69
CA ILE A 118 6.71 -8.91 13.23
C ILE A 118 5.41 -9.68 13.00
N ARG A 119 4.46 -9.56 13.93
CA ARG A 119 3.11 -10.11 13.75
C ARG A 119 2.15 -9.00 13.35
N LEU A 120 1.36 -9.26 12.31
CA LEU A 120 0.32 -8.37 11.83
C LEU A 120 -1.03 -9.00 12.14
N ARG A 121 -1.81 -8.38 13.02
CA ARG A 121 -3.21 -8.75 13.25
C ARG A 121 -4.11 -7.87 12.40
N VAL A 122 -4.65 -8.42 11.32
CA VAL A 122 -5.43 -7.69 10.33
C VAL A 122 -6.78 -7.28 10.91
N ARG A 123 -7.05 -5.98 10.84
CA ARG A 123 -8.29 -5.36 11.31
C ARG A 123 -9.21 -4.96 10.17
N ASP A 124 -8.64 -4.50 9.06
CA ASP A 124 -9.40 -4.04 7.91
C ASP A 124 -8.51 -3.93 6.66
N GLN A 125 -9.11 -3.50 5.55
CA GLN A 125 -8.41 -2.99 4.38
C GLN A 125 -8.92 -1.58 4.06
N ASP A 126 -8.02 -0.62 3.87
CA ASP A 126 -8.43 0.75 3.58
C ASP A 126 -8.74 0.96 2.09
N ARG A 127 -9.37 2.10 1.78
CA ARG A 127 -9.74 2.49 0.40
C ARG A 127 -8.55 2.64 -0.56
N TYR A 128 -7.33 2.70 -0.04
CA TYR A 128 -6.09 2.80 -0.83
C TYR A 128 -5.43 1.43 -1.04
N GLY A 129 -6.09 0.35 -0.60
CA GLY A 129 -5.61 -1.02 -0.72
C GLY A 129 -4.56 -1.41 0.32
N ARG A 130 -4.31 -0.59 1.35
CA ARG A 130 -3.40 -0.96 2.45
C ARG A 130 -4.13 -1.89 3.42
N THR A 131 -3.41 -2.88 3.92
CA THR A 131 -3.89 -3.69 5.05
C THR A 131 -3.83 -2.83 6.32
N VAL A 132 -4.96 -2.67 7.00
CA VAL A 132 -5.00 -2.02 8.32
C VAL A 132 -4.78 -3.09 9.37
N ALA A 133 -3.69 -3.02 10.11
CA ALA A 133 -3.33 -4.07 11.07
C ALA A 133 -2.74 -3.50 12.36
N GLN A 134 -2.98 -4.18 13.48
CA GLN A 134 -2.13 -4.01 14.65
C GLN A 134 -0.79 -4.69 14.37
N VAL A 135 0.30 -4.01 14.71
CA VAL A 135 1.66 -4.44 14.40
C VAL A 135 2.36 -4.75 15.71
N PHE A 136 2.82 -5.98 15.87
CA PHE A 136 3.49 -6.45 17.08
C PHE A 136 4.95 -6.81 16.80
N ALA A 137 5.85 -6.34 17.66
CA ALA A 137 7.23 -6.82 17.78
C ALA A 137 7.32 -7.66 19.07
N GLY A 138 7.33 -8.99 18.94
CA GLY A 138 7.07 -9.88 20.07
C GLY A 138 5.66 -9.66 20.63
N GLU A 139 5.55 -9.29 21.90
CA GLU A 139 4.30 -8.93 22.59
C GLU A 139 4.01 -7.42 22.61
N ARG A 140 4.92 -6.60 22.07
CA ARG A 140 4.78 -5.15 22.07
C ARG A 140 3.92 -4.68 20.90
N ASP A 141 2.75 -4.10 21.19
CA ASP A 141 1.94 -3.38 20.19
C ASP A 141 2.63 -2.05 19.85
N ALA A 142 3.16 -1.94 18.62
CA ALA A 142 3.88 -0.77 18.17
C ALA A 142 2.97 0.46 18.08
N GLY A 143 1.69 0.30 17.70
CA GLY A 143 0.76 1.42 17.62
C GLY A 143 0.45 2.01 19.00
N LEU A 144 0.24 1.15 19.99
CA LEU A 144 0.05 1.58 21.38
C LEU A 144 1.28 2.33 21.90
N GLU A 145 2.47 1.82 21.60
CA GLU A 145 3.71 2.44 22.05
C GLU A 145 3.99 3.78 21.37
N MET A 146 3.65 3.91 20.08
CA MET A 146 3.66 5.21 19.38
C MET A 146 2.79 6.26 20.07
N VAL A 147 1.59 5.87 20.54
CA VAL A 147 0.70 6.76 21.31
C VAL A 147 1.29 7.08 22.68
N ARG A 148 1.80 6.07 23.40
CA ARG A 148 2.42 6.23 24.74
C ARG A 148 3.62 7.19 24.72
N GLN A 149 4.39 7.20 23.63
CA GLN A 149 5.54 8.09 23.44
C GLN A 149 5.14 9.48 22.91
N GLY A 150 3.86 9.74 22.63
CA GLY A 150 3.41 10.99 22.02
C GLY A 150 3.93 11.18 20.59
N ARG A 151 4.16 10.08 19.86
CA ARG A 151 4.64 10.07 18.47
C ARG A 151 3.50 9.90 17.46
N ALA A 152 2.31 9.52 17.93
CA ALA A 152 1.07 9.51 17.17
C ALA A 152 -0.10 9.83 18.10
N VAL A 153 -1.24 10.22 17.54
CA VAL A 153 -2.51 10.31 18.27
C VAL A 153 -3.32 9.03 18.12
N MET A 154 -4.14 8.72 19.12
CA MET A 154 -5.15 7.69 19.04
C MET A 154 -6.22 8.11 18.03
N TYR A 155 -6.51 7.25 17.06
CA TYR A 155 -7.56 7.52 16.09
C TYR A 155 -8.90 7.02 16.62
N GLU A 156 -9.56 7.84 17.45
CA GLU A 156 -10.75 7.45 18.22
C GLU A 156 -11.93 6.96 17.35
N GLN A 157 -12.02 7.41 16.10
CA GLN A 157 -13.04 6.95 15.15
C GLN A 157 -12.93 5.44 14.85
N TYR A 158 -11.73 4.88 14.89
CA TYR A 158 -11.46 3.49 14.51
C TYR A 158 -10.96 2.62 15.67
N ASN A 159 -10.61 3.23 16.79
CA ASN A 159 -10.07 2.55 17.95
C ASN A 159 -10.76 3.08 19.20
N ASN A 160 -11.46 2.20 19.92
CA ASN A 160 -12.14 2.51 21.18
C ASN A 160 -11.42 1.87 22.40
N SER A 161 -10.19 1.37 22.23
CA SER A 161 -9.44 0.70 23.28
C SER A 161 -9.18 1.63 24.47
N PRO A 162 -9.60 1.24 25.70
CA PRO A 162 -9.30 1.99 26.91
C PRO A 162 -7.79 2.16 27.13
N VAL A 163 -7.00 1.17 26.74
CA VAL A 163 -5.53 1.18 26.91
C VAL A 163 -4.87 2.26 26.05
N TYR A 164 -5.34 2.45 24.81
CA TYR A 164 -4.85 3.53 23.95
C TYR A 164 -5.26 4.91 24.49
N ARG A 165 -6.50 5.02 24.99
CA ARG A 165 -7.01 6.27 25.56
C ARG A 165 -6.20 6.68 26.79
N GLN A 166 -5.90 5.72 27.65
CA GLN A 166 -5.05 5.94 28.82
C GLN A 166 -3.63 6.35 28.40
N ALA A 167 -2.99 5.62 27.48
CA ALA A 167 -1.66 5.94 26.99
C ALA A 167 -1.57 7.36 26.39
N GLN A 168 -2.60 7.78 25.65
CA GLN A 168 -2.67 9.15 25.12
C GLN A 168 -2.81 10.18 26.24
N SER A 169 -3.64 9.91 27.25
CA SER A 169 -3.84 10.80 28.40
C SER A 169 -2.52 10.99 29.17
N GLU A 170 -1.80 9.89 29.43
CA GLU A 170 -0.48 9.94 30.06
C GLU A 170 0.54 10.73 29.23
N ALA A 171 0.59 10.52 27.91
CA ALA A 171 1.48 11.27 27.01
C ALA A 171 1.18 12.77 27.00
N LYS A 172 -0.11 13.16 27.08
CA LYS A 172 -0.56 14.55 27.21
C LYS A 172 -0.13 15.16 28.54
N GLN A 173 -0.43 14.48 29.65
CA GLN A 173 -0.13 14.95 31.01
C GLN A 173 1.37 15.14 31.22
N THR A 174 2.17 14.22 30.68
CA THR A 174 3.64 14.25 30.77
C THR A 174 4.31 15.03 29.64
N ARG A 175 3.52 15.67 28.76
CA ARG A 175 3.99 16.50 27.63
C ARG A 175 5.07 15.79 26.80
N ARG A 176 4.80 14.58 26.31
CA ARG A 176 5.74 13.83 25.45
C ARG A 176 5.52 14.12 23.96
N GLY A 177 6.61 14.24 23.20
CA GLY A 177 6.55 14.26 21.73
C GLY A 177 5.71 15.42 21.19
N ILE A 178 4.65 15.12 20.45
CA ILE A 178 3.75 16.15 19.88
C ILE A 178 3.02 16.97 20.95
N TRP A 179 2.98 16.50 22.20
CA TRP A 179 2.35 17.19 23.33
C TRP A 179 3.29 18.16 24.07
N GLU A 180 4.58 18.22 23.69
CA GLU A 180 5.56 19.16 24.28
C GLU A 180 5.19 20.62 24.02
N GLN A 181 4.65 20.88 22.83
CA GLN A 181 4.23 22.20 22.37
C GLN A 181 2.83 22.11 21.76
N PRO A 182 1.95 23.11 21.96
CA PRO A 182 0.64 23.15 21.32
C PRO A 182 0.75 23.43 19.82
N GLY A 183 -0.19 22.90 19.02
CA GLY A 183 -0.27 23.18 17.58
C GLY A 183 -0.91 22.06 16.77
N SER A 184 -0.96 22.23 15.44
CA SER A 184 -1.63 21.31 14.52
C SER A 184 -0.97 19.92 14.42
N GLN A 185 0.29 19.78 14.87
CA GLN A 185 0.98 18.48 15.00
C GLN A 185 0.25 17.45 15.84
N GLN A 186 -0.61 17.91 16.75
CA GLN A 186 -1.41 17.07 17.64
C GLN A 186 -2.67 16.53 16.95
N ASP A 187 -3.06 17.09 15.81
CA ASP A 187 -4.21 16.66 15.03
C ASP A 187 -3.83 16.62 13.54
N PRO A 188 -3.27 15.48 13.07
CA PRO A 188 -2.85 15.34 11.69
C PRO A 188 -4.00 15.54 10.69
N ALA A 189 -5.25 15.24 11.06
CA ALA A 189 -6.41 15.48 10.21
C ALA A 189 -6.67 16.98 10.02
N THR A 190 -6.57 17.78 11.09
CA THR A 190 -6.60 19.23 10.98
C THR A 190 -5.44 19.78 10.15
N TRP A 191 -4.22 19.25 10.31
CA TRP A 191 -3.10 19.67 9.45
C TRP A 191 -3.37 19.41 7.97
N ARG A 192 -3.88 18.22 7.59
CA ARG A 192 -4.22 17.90 6.19
C ARG A 192 -5.25 18.87 5.60
N ARG A 193 -6.22 19.30 6.41
CA ARG A 193 -7.25 20.27 6.00
C ARG A 193 -6.65 21.65 5.73
N LEU A 194 -5.66 22.05 6.52
CA LEU A 194 -4.96 23.34 6.36
C LEU A 194 -3.86 23.31 5.30
N ASN A 195 -3.38 22.12 4.92
CA ASN A 195 -2.28 21.90 3.97
C ASN A 195 -2.71 20.87 2.90
N PRO A 196 -3.67 21.21 2.02
CA PRO A 196 -4.08 20.31 0.94
C PRO A 196 -2.91 20.00 -0.01
N ARG A 197 -2.87 18.76 -0.51
CA ARG A 197 -1.84 18.28 -1.44
C ARG A 197 -2.08 18.76 -2.87
#